data_AF-A0A484DIX4-F1
#
_entry.id   AF-A0A484DIX4-F1
#
_cell.length_a   1.000
_cell.length_b   1.000
_cell.length_c   1.000
_cell.angle_alpha   90.00
_cell.angle_beta   90.00
_cell.angle_gamma   90.00
#
_symmetry.space_group_name_H-M   'P 1'
#
loop_
_entity.id
_entity.type
_entity.pdbx_description
1 polymer ?
#
loop_
_entity_poly.entity_id
_entity_poly.type
_entity_poly.pdbx_seq_one_letter_code
_entity_poly.pdbx_strand_id
1 'polypeptide(L)'
;MMVNCWGLLTSQKEPVPLKSVEVELEVRDHVATVVSTLNYENKEDKPLEAVFVVPLPGTMVNCWGLLTSQEKPVPLKSVEVELEVRDHVATVVSTLNYENKEDKPLEAVFVFPLPGDAAVCHFSAKIGQTEIVAEVKEKQKAREEYDDALSSGREVFLLEESDQSPDIFSLSVGSLHPGESASIRLEYVTELAVQADEGLRFSLPAVLNPRYQPRGSEDVCIQVTSVPASLVPYSLSFSARVSSPRPVSKVESNCPLDALQYLNTEQTQATVKMAAGHKFDRDVELLIYYKDAHQPTAVVEAGQASAKPGSLMGDPVVMLSLYPEFPQAVMSSVASCGEFVFLLDRSGSMDGSRIKSARETLLLLLKSLPMGCYFNIYSFGSCHEHIFP
;
A
#
# COMPACT_ATOMS: atom_id res chain seq x y z
N MET A 1 0.81 -6.99 -31.82
CA MET A 1 0.89 -5.55 -32.11
C MET A 1 -0.47 -4.95 -31.81
N MET A 2 -0.78 -4.73 -30.53
CA MET A 2 -1.99 -4.03 -30.10
C MET A 2 -1.56 -2.62 -29.71
N VAL A 3 -2.07 -1.65 -30.46
CA VAL A 3 -1.80 -0.24 -30.26
C VAL A 3 -2.73 0.24 -29.14
N ASN A 4 -2.17 0.52 -27.97
CA ASN A 4 -2.85 1.23 -26.89
C ASN A 4 -3.09 2.67 -27.35
N CYS A 5 -4.30 3.00 -27.79
CA CYS A 5 -4.68 4.37 -28.09
C CYS A 5 -6.06 4.67 -27.55
N TRP A 6 -6.14 5.63 -26.63
CA TRP A 6 -7.37 6.32 -26.27
C TRP A 6 -7.69 7.32 -27.40
N GLY A 7 -8.81 7.16 -28.11
CA GLY A 7 -9.17 8.04 -29.23
C GLY A 7 -10.51 7.71 -29.91
N LEU A 8 -11.03 8.65 -30.69
CA LEU A 8 -12.20 8.41 -31.56
C LEU A 8 -11.80 7.50 -32.74
N LEU A 9 -12.68 6.57 -33.10
CA LEU A 9 -12.50 5.69 -34.26
C LEU A 9 -13.57 5.98 -35.32
N THR A 10 -13.25 5.70 -36.59
CA THR A 10 -14.27 5.59 -37.64
C THR A 10 -15.06 4.29 -37.47
N SER A 11 -16.21 4.17 -38.14
CA SER A 11 -17.00 2.92 -38.15
C SER A 11 -16.25 1.70 -38.72
N GLN A 12 -15.10 1.91 -39.38
CA GLN A 12 -14.19 0.85 -39.84
C GLN A 12 -13.05 0.55 -38.85
N LYS A 13 -13.11 1.11 -37.63
CA LYS A 13 -12.11 1.00 -36.56
C LYS A 13 -10.74 1.61 -36.88
N GLU A 14 -10.70 2.65 -37.71
CA GLU A 14 -9.48 3.42 -37.96
C GLU A 14 -9.38 4.63 -37.01
N PRO A 15 -8.19 4.96 -36.47
CA PRO A 15 -7.99 6.09 -35.56
C PRO A 15 -8.23 7.44 -36.24
N VAL A 16 -9.08 8.27 -35.61
CA VAL A 16 -9.31 9.66 -36.02
C VAL A 16 -8.26 10.55 -35.34
N PRO A 17 -7.51 11.37 -36.11
CA PRO A 17 -6.46 12.20 -35.54
C PRO A 17 -7.04 13.25 -34.57
N LEU A 18 -6.49 13.27 -33.36
CA LEU A 18 -6.74 14.27 -32.33
C LEU A 18 -6.11 15.60 -32.76
N LYS A 19 -6.91 16.67 -32.81
CA LYS A 19 -6.47 17.99 -33.28
C LYS A 19 -5.93 18.84 -32.14
N SER A 20 -6.61 18.85 -31.00
CA SER A 20 -6.15 19.54 -29.80
C SER A 20 -6.76 18.94 -28.54
N VAL A 21 -6.07 19.13 -27.43
CA VAL A 21 -6.56 18.88 -26.07
C VAL A 21 -6.59 20.22 -25.36
N GLU A 22 -7.76 20.61 -24.88
CA GLU A 22 -7.93 21.80 -24.06
C GLU A 22 -8.18 21.34 -22.64
N VAL A 23 -7.34 21.79 -21.70
CA VAL A 23 -7.46 21.45 -20.28
C VAL A 23 -7.81 22.72 -19.54
N GLU A 24 -9.01 22.76 -18.97
CA GLU A 24 -9.44 23.82 -18.09
C GLU A 24 -9.48 23.33 -16.66
N LEU A 25 -9.02 24.19 -15.75
CA LEU A 25 -8.96 23.91 -14.33
C LEU A 25 -9.99 24.81 -13.65
N GLU A 26 -11.14 24.25 -13.29
CA GLU A 26 -12.19 24.99 -12.59
C GLU A 26 -12.05 24.74 -11.09
N VAL A 27 -11.78 25.80 -10.33
CA VAL A 27 -11.72 25.75 -8.87
C VAL A 27 -13.00 26.35 -8.30
N ARG A 28 -13.79 25.54 -7.61
CA ARG A 28 -14.93 26.00 -6.79
C ARG A 28 -14.86 25.34 -5.42
N ASP A 29 -15.15 26.12 -4.38
CA ASP A 29 -15.27 25.66 -3.00
C ASP A 29 -14.13 24.74 -2.55
N HIS A 30 -12.89 25.15 -2.86
CA HIS A 30 -11.65 24.45 -2.52
C HIS A 30 -11.44 23.07 -3.19
N VAL A 31 -12.27 22.72 -4.18
CA VAL A 31 -12.06 21.55 -5.05
C VAL A 31 -11.61 22.03 -6.43
N ALA A 32 -10.44 21.57 -6.87
CA ALA A 32 -9.97 21.77 -8.23
C ALA A 32 -10.48 20.63 -9.11
N THR A 33 -11.30 20.96 -10.12
CA THR A 33 -11.77 20.02 -11.13
C THR A 33 -11.02 20.28 -12.42
N VAL A 34 -10.32 19.26 -12.93
CA VAL A 34 -9.66 19.32 -14.23
C VAL A 34 -10.62 18.78 -15.29
N VAL A 35 -11.04 19.64 -16.21
CA VAL A 35 -11.90 19.27 -17.33
C VAL A 35 -11.05 19.26 -18.60
N SER A 36 -10.87 18.08 -19.17
CA SER A 36 -10.13 17.90 -20.43
C SER A 36 -11.12 17.72 -21.59
N THR A 37 -11.11 18.65 -22.54
CA THR A 37 -11.88 18.59 -23.78
C THR A 37 -10.99 18.11 -24.93
N LEU A 38 -11.38 17.01 -25.58
CA LEU A 38 -10.65 16.41 -26.70
C LEU A 38 -11.32 16.78 -28.02
N ASN A 39 -10.63 17.55 -28.87
CA ASN A 39 -11.15 18.00 -30.17
C ASN A 39 -10.59 17.14 -31.31
N TYR A 40 -11.46 16.48 -32.08
CA TYR A 40 -11.08 15.62 -33.21
C TYR A 40 -11.49 16.24 -34.56
N GLU A 41 -10.71 15.99 -35.62
CA GLU A 41 -10.99 16.51 -36.97
C GLU A 41 -11.50 15.40 -37.90
N ASN A 42 -12.78 15.43 -38.26
CA ASN A 42 -13.37 14.48 -39.20
C ASN A 42 -13.10 14.91 -40.65
N LYS A 43 -12.03 14.40 -41.26
CA LYS A 43 -11.63 14.79 -42.63
C LYS A 43 -12.39 14.07 -43.74
N GLU A 44 -13.16 13.02 -43.45
CA GLU A 44 -13.76 12.15 -44.47
C GLU A 44 -15.29 12.22 -44.57
N ASP A 45 -15.95 13.09 -43.81
CA ASP A 45 -17.42 13.27 -43.79
C ASP A 45 -18.22 11.95 -43.62
N LYS A 46 -17.57 10.95 -43.00
CA LYS A 46 -18.14 9.65 -42.63
C LYS A 46 -18.72 9.72 -41.21
N PRO A 47 -19.78 8.95 -40.90
CA PRO A 47 -20.33 8.88 -39.56
C PRO A 47 -19.29 8.34 -38.57
N LEU A 48 -19.12 9.06 -37.46
CA LEU A 48 -18.22 8.72 -36.36
C LEU A 48 -18.99 7.99 -35.27
N GLU A 49 -18.39 6.93 -34.72
CA GLU A 49 -18.89 6.26 -33.52
C GLU A 49 -17.86 6.43 -32.39
N ALA A 50 -18.31 6.92 -31.23
CA ALA A 50 -17.50 6.91 -30.02
C ALA A 50 -17.45 5.47 -29.48
N VAL A 51 -16.45 4.70 -29.91
CA VAL A 51 -16.26 3.32 -29.43
C VAL A 51 -15.30 3.35 -28.26
N PHE A 52 -15.84 3.17 -27.05
CA PHE A 52 -15.03 2.88 -25.87
C PHE A 52 -14.57 1.42 -25.93
N VAL A 53 -13.37 1.18 -26.43
CA VAL A 53 -12.73 -0.12 -26.28
C VAL A 53 -12.09 -0.13 -24.89
N VAL A 54 -12.86 -0.56 -23.89
CA VAL A 54 -12.28 -1.02 -22.63
C VAL A 54 -11.65 -2.38 -22.95
N PRO A 55 -10.32 -2.54 -22.91
CA PRO A 55 -9.79 -3.89 -22.85
C PRO A 55 -10.33 -4.49 -21.56
N LEU A 56 -11.13 -5.54 -21.65
CA LEU A 56 -11.43 -6.39 -20.50
C LEU A 56 -10.16 -7.20 -20.23
N PRO A 57 -9.43 -7.00 -19.11
CA PRO A 57 -8.65 -8.09 -18.57
C PRO A 57 -9.64 -9.09 -17.99
N GLY A 58 -9.45 -10.37 -18.29
CA GLY A 58 -10.14 -11.43 -17.58
C GLY A 58 -9.92 -11.29 -16.08
N THR A 59 -10.96 -11.59 -15.31
CA THR A 59 -10.90 -12.06 -13.90
C THR A 59 -9.59 -11.77 -13.15
N MET A 60 -9.37 -10.54 -12.69
CA MET A 60 -8.42 -10.32 -11.60
C MET A 60 -9.02 -10.92 -10.33
N VAL A 61 -8.75 -12.20 -10.11
CA VAL A 61 -8.67 -12.71 -8.74
C VAL A 61 -7.49 -11.96 -8.15
N ASN A 62 -7.70 -11.16 -7.10
CA ASN A 62 -6.62 -10.42 -6.42
C ASN A 62 -5.62 -11.41 -5.78
N CYS A 63 -4.76 -11.97 -6.61
CA CYS A 63 -3.65 -12.85 -6.27
C CYS A 63 -2.43 -11.96 -6.14
N TRP A 64 -1.84 -11.93 -4.95
CA TRP A 64 -0.63 -11.16 -4.65
C TRP A 64 0.56 -12.10 -4.52
N GLY A 65 1.78 -11.59 -4.65
CA GLY A 65 3.01 -12.37 -4.69
C GLY A 65 3.44 -12.70 -6.11
N LEU A 66 4.16 -13.81 -6.28
CA LEU A 66 4.65 -14.24 -7.60
C LEU A 66 3.54 -14.98 -8.36
N LEU A 67 3.17 -14.48 -9.52
CA LEU A 67 2.07 -14.95 -10.36
C LEU A 67 2.60 -15.42 -11.70
N THR A 68 2.00 -16.46 -12.27
CA THR A 68 2.26 -16.85 -13.66
C THR A 68 1.63 -15.88 -14.65
N SER A 69 1.98 -15.96 -15.94
CA SER A 69 1.29 -15.22 -17.02
C SER A 69 -0.20 -15.54 -17.18
N GLN A 70 -0.69 -16.61 -16.53
CA GLN A 70 -2.11 -16.98 -16.43
C GLN A 70 -2.73 -16.57 -15.07
N GLU A 71 -2.08 -15.68 -14.32
CA GLU A 71 -2.51 -15.16 -13.00
C GLU A 71 -2.66 -16.24 -11.90
N LYS A 72 -2.07 -17.42 -12.11
CA LYS A 72 -2.01 -18.46 -11.07
C LYS A 72 -0.86 -18.19 -10.12
N PRO A 73 -1.04 -18.34 -8.79
CA PRO A 73 0.03 -18.12 -7.83
C PRO A 73 1.13 -19.19 -7.96
N VAL A 74 2.38 -18.74 -7.96
CA VAL A 74 3.54 -19.62 -7.81
C VAL A 74 3.70 -19.97 -6.33
N PRO A 75 3.88 -21.25 -5.95
CA PRO A 75 3.98 -21.64 -4.55
C PRO A 75 5.10 -20.89 -3.80
N LEU A 76 4.70 -20.11 -2.80
CA LEU A 76 5.59 -19.51 -1.82
C LEU A 76 6.09 -20.59 -0.86
N LYS A 77 7.40 -20.59 -0.54
CA LYS A 77 8.05 -21.53 0.40
C LYS A 77 8.26 -20.90 1.77
N SER A 78 8.82 -19.70 1.79
CA SER A 78 9.13 -19.00 3.02
C SER A 78 9.11 -17.50 2.84
N VAL A 79 8.80 -16.82 3.94
CA VAL A 79 8.89 -15.36 4.08
C VAL A 79 9.81 -15.08 5.25
N GLU A 80 10.75 -14.17 5.05
CA GLU A 80 11.64 -13.66 6.08
C GLU A 80 11.46 -12.15 6.15
N VAL A 81 11.07 -11.64 7.32
CA VAL A 81 10.87 -10.21 7.56
C VAL A 81 11.77 -9.73 8.67
N GLU A 82 12.56 -8.72 8.37
CA GLU A 82 13.38 -7.98 9.33
C GLU A 82 12.84 -6.56 9.43
N LEU A 83 12.42 -6.19 10.63
CA LEU A 83 11.93 -4.86 10.96
C LEU A 83 13.00 -4.12 11.76
N GLU A 84 13.46 -2.97 11.26
CA GLU A 84 14.31 -2.05 12.02
C GLU A 84 13.52 -0.78 12.33
N VAL A 85 13.19 -0.58 13.60
CA VAL A 85 12.50 0.62 14.08
C VAL A 85 13.52 1.57 14.67
N ARG A 86 13.57 2.79 14.13
CA ARG A 86 14.34 3.92 14.65
C ARG A 86 13.36 5.01 15.06
N ASP A 87 13.11 5.09 16.36
CA ASP A 87 12.09 5.95 16.96
C ASP A 87 10.72 5.75 16.27
N HIS A 88 10.23 6.72 15.49
CA HIS A 88 8.92 6.64 14.84
C HIS A 88 8.97 6.06 13.41
N VAL A 89 10.14 5.70 12.89
CA VAL A 89 10.30 5.23 11.51
C VAL A 89 10.68 3.74 11.51
N ALA A 90 10.05 2.97 10.63
CA ALA A 90 10.35 1.58 10.41
C ALA A 90 10.95 1.36 9.02
N THR A 91 12.10 0.70 8.97
CA THR A 91 12.63 0.07 7.77
C THR A 91 12.22 -1.40 7.79
N VAL A 92 11.60 -1.87 6.72
CA VAL A 92 11.13 -3.25 6.58
C VAL A 92 11.87 -3.89 5.44
N VAL A 93 12.56 -4.99 5.73
CA VAL A 93 13.19 -5.86 4.73
C VAL A 93 12.40 -7.16 4.67
N SER A 94 11.80 -7.45 3.52
CA SER A 94 11.06 -8.68 3.27
C SER A 94 11.76 -9.50 2.20
N THR A 95 12.04 -10.78 2.50
CA THR A 95 12.58 -11.75 1.55
C THR A 95 11.57 -12.87 1.35
N LEU A 96 11.06 -13.01 0.13
CA LEU A 96 10.06 -14.01 -0.25
C LEU A 96 10.71 -15.05 -1.17
N ASN A 97 10.64 -16.31 -0.77
CA ASN A 97 11.25 -17.42 -1.52
C ASN A 97 10.17 -18.26 -2.18
N TYR A 98 10.26 -18.40 -3.50
CA TYR A 98 9.35 -19.16 -4.36
C TYR A 98 10.05 -20.34 -5.00
N GLU A 99 9.28 -21.37 -5.38
CA GLU A 99 9.75 -22.48 -6.20
C GLU A 99 8.74 -22.82 -7.28
N ASN A 100 9.23 -22.98 -8.51
CA ASN A 100 8.44 -23.56 -9.57
C ASN A 100 8.37 -25.09 -9.37
N LYS A 101 7.23 -25.57 -8.88
CA LYS A 101 6.94 -27.01 -8.71
C LYS A 101 6.29 -27.65 -9.94
N GLU A 102 6.04 -26.89 -11.00
CA GLU A 102 5.45 -27.39 -12.23
C GLU A 102 6.53 -28.04 -13.12
N ASP A 103 6.12 -28.98 -13.96
CA ASP A 103 7.02 -29.64 -14.93
C ASP A 103 7.31 -28.75 -16.16
N LYS A 104 6.88 -27.49 -16.15
CA LYS A 104 7.02 -26.52 -17.26
C LYS A 104 7.59 -25.19 -16.78
N PRO A 105 8.33 -24.46 -17.64
CA PRO A 105 8.77 -23.11 -17.31
C PRO A 105 7.58 -22.17 -17.10
N LEU A 106 7.70 -21.27 -16.14
CA LEU A 106 6.68 -20.30 -15.76
C LEU A 106 7.21 -18.89 -15.93
N GLU A 107 6.60 -18.10 -16.83
CA GLU A 107 6.79 -16.65 -16.81
C GLU A 107 6.10 -16.07 -15.59
N ALA A 108 6.82 -15.29 -14.80
CA ALA A 108 6.34 -14.82 -13.51
C ALA A 108 6.37 -13.30 -13.36
N VAL A 109 5.32 -12.77 -12.73
CA VAL A 109 5.14 -11.36 -12.35
C VAL A 109 4.97 -11.30 -10.84
N PHE A 110 5.77 -10.50 -10.18
CA PHE A 110 5.63 -10.22 -8.76
C PHE A 110 4.73 -9.00 -8.55
N VAL A 111 3.66 -9.16 -7.77
CA VAL A 111 2.76 -8.07 -7.41
C VAL A 111 2.73 -7.93 -5.90
N PHE A 112 3.02 -6.74 -5.38
CA PHE A 112 2.99 -6.48 -3.95
C PHE A 112 2.37 -5.11 -3.64
N PRO A 113 1.51 -5.03 -2.63
CA PRO A 113 1.01 -3.78 -2.14
C PRO A 113 1.91 -3.24 -1.03
N LEU A 114 1.94 -1.92 -0.92
CA LEU A 114 2.57 -1.19 0.16
C LEU A 114 1.57 -0.26 0.84
N PRO A 115 1.83 0.12 2.10
CA PRO A 115 1.19 1.29 2.69
C PRO A 115 1.38 2.51 1.76
N GLY A 116 0.33 3.33 1.59
CA GLY A 116 0.39 4.49 0.68
C GLY A 116 1.38 5.58 1.12
N ASP A 117 1.85 5.52 2.36
CA ASP A 117 2.88 6.36 2.96
C ASP A 117 4.25 5.68 3.04
N ALA A 118 4.40 4.46 2.50
CA ALA A 118 5.68 3.78 2.43
C ALA A 118 6.49 4.21 1.20
N ALA A 119 7.82 4.25 1.35
CA ALA A 119 8.74 4.49 0.25
C ALA A 119 9.61 3.25 0.01
N VAL A 120 9.58 2.70 -1.20
CA VAL A 120 10.48 1.61 -1.63
C VAL A 120 11.91 2.14 -1.71
N CYS A 121 12.82 1.55 -0.96
CA CYS A 121 14.24 1.92 -0.96
C CYS A 121 15.08 0.97 -1.79
N HIS A 122 14.73 -0.31 -1.83
CA HIS A 122 15.46 -1.31 -2.59
C HIS A 122 14.56 -2.46 -3.01
N PHE A 123 14.83 -2.98 -4.21
CA PHE A 123 14.22 -4.18 -4.72
C PHE A 123 15.26 -5.03 -5.43
N SER A 124 15.29 -6.33 -5.16
CA SER A 124 16.04 -7.30 -5.96
C SER A 124 15.30 -8.62 -6.12
N ALA A 125 15.57 -9.29 -7.26
CA ALA A 125 15.09 -10.63 -7.54
C ALA A 125 16.28 -11.51 -7.93
N LYS A 126 16.45 -12.62 -7.22
CA LYS A 126 17.48 -13.62 -7.50
C LYS A 126 16.84 -14.89 -8.04
N ILE A 127 17.21 -15.28 -9.25
CA ILE A 127 16.69 -16.46 -9.96
C ILE A 127 17.91 -17.31 -10.35
N GLY A 128 18.00 -18.51 -9.80
CA GLY A 128 19.17 -19.37 -9.99
C GLY A 128 20.47 -18.68 -9.55
N GLN A 129 21.35 -18.36 -10.50
CA GLN A 129 22.61 -17.64 -10.27
C GLN A 129 22.54 -16.14 -10.58
N THR A 130 21.46 -15.68 -11.23
CA THR A 130 21.31 -14.31 -11.67
C THR A 130 20.62 -13.49 -10.58
N GLU A 131 21.18 -12.33 -10.27
CA GLU A 131 20.58 -11.34 -9.37
C GLU A 131 20.28 -10.07 -10.16
N ILE A 132 19.00 -9.68 -10.12
CA ILE A 132 18.47 -8.48 -10.75
C ILE A 132 18.23 -7.48 -9.64
N VAL A 133 18.87 -6.32 -9.70
CA VAL A 133 18.71 -5.23 -8.72
C VAL A 133 18.03 -4.07 -9.42
N ALA A 134 16.93 -3.58 -8.85
CA ALA A 134 16.22 -2.44 -9.40
C ALA A 134 17.02 -1.15 -9.17
N GLU A 135 17.10 -0.32 -10.21
CA GLU A 135 17.66 1.02 -10.14
C GLU A 135 16.52 2.04 -10.19
N VAL A 136 16.44 2.90 -9.17
CA VAL A 136 15.41 3.94 -9.11
C VAL A 136 15.70 5.02 -10.14
N LYS A 137 14.72 5.28 -11.00
CA LYS A 137 14.76 6.32 -12.04
C LYS A 137 13.45 7.10 -12.04
N GLU A 138 13.48 8.29 -12.65
CA GLU A 138 12.26 9.02 -12.93
C GLU A 138 11.32 8.16 -13.79
N LYS A 139 10.02 8.14 -13.46
CA LYS A 139 9.00 7.25 -14.07
C LYS A 139 9.03 7.27 -15.59
N GLN A 140 9.04 8.47 -16.20
CA GLN A 140 9.01 8.60 -17.66
C GLN A 140 10.31 8.07 -18.31
N LYS A 141 11.46 8.41 -17.72
CA LYS A 141 12.77 7.94 -18.19
C LYS A 141 12.92 6.42 -18.06
N ALA A 142 12.41 5.83 -16.96
CA ALA A 142 12.42 4.39 -16.77
C ALA A 142 11.62 3.64 -17.85
N ARG A 143 10.46 4.19 -18.25
CA ARG A 143 9.63 3.65 -19.33
C ARG A 143 10.31 3.75 -20.69
N GLU A 144 10.91 4.90 -21.00
CA GLU A 144 11.65 5.10 -22.25
C GLU A 144 12.85 4.13 -22.38
N GLU A 145 13.66 4.01 -21.32
CA GLU A 145 14.80 3.07 -21.31
C GLU A 145 14.34 1.61 -21.42
N TYR A 146 13.20 1.25 -20.81
CA TYR A 146 12.59 -0.07 -20.92
C TYR A 146 12.16 -0.37 -22.36
N ASP A 147 11.42 0.55 -23.00
CA ASP A 147 10.91 0.38 -24.37
C ASP A 147 12.06 0.28 -25.39
N ASP A 148 13.10 1.10 -25.23
CA ASP A 148 14.31 1.08 -26.06
C ASP A 148 15.05 -0.27 -25.93
N ALA A 149 15.20 -0.77 -24.71
CA ALA A 149 15.91 -2.02 -24.46
C ALA A 149 15.08 -3.24 -24.90
N LEU A 150 13.75 -3.20 -24.76
CA LEU A 150 12.83 -4.20 -25.30
C LEU A 150 12.89 -4.26 -26.83
N SER A 151 12.87 -3.11 -27.51
CA SER A 151 12.96 -3.04 -28.97
C SER A 151 14.31 -3.54 -29.51
N SER A 152 15.35 -3.47 -28.68
CA SER A 152 16.70 -3.98 -28.95
C SER A 152 16.87 -5.48 -28.68
N GLY A 153 15.81 -6.18 -28.25
CA GLY A 153 15.81 -7.62 -27.95
C GLY A 153 16.59 -8.00 -26.69
N ARG A 154 16.79 -7.06 -25.76
CA ARG A 154 17.39 -7.35 -24.44
C ARG A 154 16.33 -7.86 -23.48
N GLU A 155 16.75 -8.71 -22.55
CA GLU A 155 15.92 -9.08 -21.40
C GLU A 155 15.84 -7.87 -20.46
N VAL A 156 14.61 -7.39 -20.22
CA VAL A 156 14.34 -6.16 -19.47
C VAL A 156 13.27 -6.41 -18.43
N PHE A 157 13.45 -5.78 -17.27
CA PHE A 157 12.54 -5.88 -16.14
C PHE A 157 12.15 -4.47 -15.72
N LEU A 158 10.85 -4.23 -15.57
CA LEU A 158 10.30 -2.95 -15.13
C LEU A 158 9.52 -3.17 -13.84
N LEU A 159 9.92 -2.46 -12.79
CA LEU A 159 9.15 -2.29 -11.57
C LEU A 159 8.40 -0.96 -11.69
N GLU A 160 7.08 -0.97 -11.62
CA GLU A 160 6.28 0.26 -11.62
C GLU A 160 5.16 0.22 -10.59
N GLU A 161 4.82 1.41 -10.11
CA GLU A 161 3.60 1.70 -9.37
C GLU A 161 2.42 1.70 -10.34
N SER A 162 1.34 0.99 -9.98
CA SER A 162 0.14 0.90 -10.80
C SER A 162 -0.57 2.25 -10.92
N ASP A 163 -0.84 2.66 -12.16
CA ASP A 163 -1.61 3.88 -12.46
C ASP A 163 -3.06 3.81 -11.94
N GLN A 164 -3.57 2.60 -11.63
CA GLN A 164 -4.93 2.38 -11.10
C GLN A 164 -4.96 2.31 -9.56
N SER A 165 -3.83 2.07 -8.89
CA SER A 165 -3.75 1.91 -7.44
C SER A 165 -2.32 2.21 -6.97
N PRO A 166 -2.06 3.38 -6.37
CA PRO A 166 -0.71 3.91 -6.10
C PRO A 166 0.10 3.12 -5.05
N ASP A 167 -0.54 2.16 -4.41
CA ASP A 167 0.05 1.27 -3.43
C ASP A 167 0.40 -0.09 -4.01
N ILE A 168 0.04 -0.38 -5.26
CA ILE A 168 0.36 -1.65 -5.91
C ILE A 168 1.59 -1.47 -6.76
N PHE A 169 2.60 -2.30 -6.51
CA PHE A 169 3.79 -2.40 -7.31
C PHE A 169 3.83 -3.73 -8.04
N SER A 170 4.19 -3.70 -9.32
CA SER A 170 4.33 -4.89 -10.14
C SER A 170 5.68 -4.95 -10.82
N LEU A 171 6.28 -6.14 -10.87
CA LEU A 171 7.53 -6.42 -11.57
C LEU A 171 7.42 -7.70 -12.38
N SER A 172 7.82 -7.66 -13.64
CA SER A 172 8.11 -8.89 -14.39
C SER A 172 9.43 -9.50 -13.88
N VAL A 173 9.38 -10.75 -13.42
CA VAL A 173 10.55 -11.48 -12.87
C VAL A 173 11.20 -12.36 -13.96
N GLY A 174 10.51 -12.63 -15.07
CA GLY A 174 11.00 -13.46 -16.17
C GLY A 174 10.57 -14.93 -16.05
N SER A 175 11.24 -15.83 -16.77
CA SER A 175 10.89 -17.26 -16.82
C SER A 175 11.62 -18.06 -15.73
N LEU A 176 10.87 -18.69 -14.82
CA LEU A 176 11.37 -19.69 -13.87
C LEU A 176 11.26 -21.10 -14.46
N HIS A 177 12.37 -21.83 -14.57
CA HIS A 177 12.39 -23.22 -15.04
C HIS A 177 11.82 -24.22 -14.01
N PRO A 178 11.41 -25.44 -14.42
CA PRO A 178 10.97 -26.49 -13.50
C PRO A 178 12.00 -26.77 -12.39
N GLY A 179 11.56 -26.73 -11.13
CA GLY A 179 12.42 -26.92 -9.95
C GLY A 179 13.31 -25.73 -9.60
N GLU A 180 13.28 -24.65 -10.39
CA GLU A 180 14.04 -23.44 -10.10
C GLU A 180 13.36 -22.62 -8.99
N SER A 181 14.17 -21.92 -8.20
CA SER A 181 13.69 -21.06 -7.12
C SER A 181 14.00 -19.60 -7.42
N ALA A 182 13.09 -18.72 -7.01
CA ALA A 182 13.27 -17.27 -7.03
C ALA A 182 13.23 -16.72 -5.61
N SER A 183 14.14 -15.80 -5.29
CA SER A 183 14.17 -15.07 -4.03
C SER A 183 13.98 -13.60 -4.32
N ILE A 184 12.92 -13.01 -3.75
CA ILE A 184 12.54 -11.62 -3.98
C ILE A 184 12.79 -10.85 -2.69
N ARG A 185 13.66 -9.85 -2.74
CA ARG A 185 13.98 -8.98 -1.60
C ARG A 185 13.40 -7.59 -1.86
N LEU A 186 12.56 -7.14 -0.94
CA LEU A 186 11.96 -5.82 -0.94
C LEU A 186 12.36 -5.09 0.34
N GLU A 187 12.76 -3.83 0.21
CA GLU A 187 13.07 -2.95 1.32
C GLU A 187 12.28 -1.65 1.17
N TYR A 188 11.55 -1.27 2.21
CA TYR A 188 10.81 -0.03 2.25
C TYR A 188 10.88 0.63 3.62
N VAL A 189 10.64 1.93 3.66
CA VAL A 189 10.52 2.71 4.90
C VAL A 189 9.10 3.22 5.06
N THR A 190 8.62 3.30 6.30
CA THR A 190 7.28 3.81 6.64
C THR A 190 7.30 4.45 8.03
N GLU A 191 6.43 5.44 8.26
CA GLU A 191 6.25 6.05 9.58
C GLU A 191 5.25 5.22 10.41
N LEU A 192 5.53 5.03 11.69
CA LEU A 192 4.68 4.28 12.60
C LEU A 192 3.62 5.18 13.23
N ALA A 193 2.35 4.81 13.07
CA ALA A 193 1.25 5.55 13.64
C ALA A 193 1.20 5.39 15.18
N VAL A 194 1.13 6.52 15.88
CA VAL A 194 0.92 6.59 17.32
C VAL A 194 -0.54 6.21 17.64
N GLN A 195 -0.73 5.22 18.51
CA GLN A 195 -2.03 4.81 19.01
C GLN A 195 -2.47 5.68 20.20
N ALA A 196 -3.76 5.62 20.54
CA ALA A 196 -4.32 6.38 21.66
C ALA A 196 -3.71 6.03 23.03
N ASP A 197 -3.14 4.84 23.17
CA ASP A 197 -2.42 4.36 24.35
C ASP A 197 -0.89 4.56 24.24
N GLU A 198 -0.44 5.44 23.34
CA GLU A 198 0.96 5.81 23.11
C GLU A 198 1.81 4.72 22.45
N GLY A 199 1.23 3.58 22.09
CA GLY A 199 1.92 2.54 21.34
C GLY A 199 2.19 2.97 19.90
N LEU A 200 3.40 2.74 19.40
CA LEU A 200 3.70 2.82 17.98
C LEU A 200 3.29 1.52 17.30
N ARG A 201 2.38 1.61 16.33
CA ARG A 201 1.83 0.45 15.64
C ARG A 201 2.56 0.20 14.33
N PHE A 202 3.12 -1.00 14.22
CA PHE A 202 3.53 -1.59 12.95
C PHE A 202 2.56 -2.72 12.58
N SER A 203 2.25 -2.85 11.28
CA SER A 203 1.37 -3.88 10.76
C SER A 203 1.97 -4.52 9.53
N LEU A 204 2.26 -5.82 9.59
CA LEU A 204 2.65 -6.65 8.46
C LEU A 204 1.43 -7.50 8.04
N PRO A 205 0.78 -7.19 6.93
CA PRO A 205 -0.44 -7.88 6.52
C PRO A 205 -0.15 -9.31 6.03
N ALA A 206 -0.94 -10.30 6.49
CA ALA A 206 -0.83 -11.70 6.05
C ALA A 206 -1.70 -12.03 4.86
N VAL A 207 -2.81 -11.31 4.71
CA VAL A 207 -3.64 -11.34 3.51
C VAL A 207 -3.81 -9.91 3.07
N LEU A 208 -3.43 -9.66 1.82
CA LEU A 208 -3.59 -8.35 1.21
C LEU A 208 -5.04 -8.24 0.76
N ASN A 209 -5.85 -7.58 1.59
CA ASN A 209 -7.29 -7.46 1.40
C ASN A 209 -7.62 -6.90 0.00
N PRO A 210 -8.57 -7.51 -0.74
CA PRO A 210 -9.16 -6.90 -1.92
C PRO A 210 -9.77 -5.54 -1.59
N ARG A 211 -9.49 -4.54 -2.41
CA ARG A 211 -9.99 -3.18 -2.23
C ARG A 211 -11.40 -3.03 -2.76
N TYR A 212 -12.11 -2.06 -2.20
CA TYR A 212 -13.40 -1.63 -2.72
C TYR A 212 -13.26 -1.14 -4.16
N GLN A 213 -13.81 -1.89 -5.11
CA GLN A 213 -14.03 -1.43 -6.48
C GLN A 213 -15.51 -1.00 -6.59
N PRO A 214 -15.80 0.26 -6.97
CA PRO A 214 -17.18 0.69 -7.23
C PRO A 214 -17.77 -0.11 -8.40
N ARG A 215 -19.08 -0.43 -8.33
CA ARG A 215 -19.71 -1.46 -9.18
C ARG A 215 -19.57 -1.20 -10.69
N GLY A 216 -19.10 -2.25 -11.37
CA GLY A 216 -18.88 -2.43 -12.81
C GLY A 216 -18.11 -3.73 -13.09
N SER A 217 -17.32 -4.21 -12.11
CA SER A 217 -16.76 -5.56 -12.04
C SER A 217 -17.63 -6.45 -11.15
N GLU A 218 -17.99 -7.65 -11.63
CA GLU A 218 -18.48 -8.70 -10.75
C GLU A 218 -17.30 -9.26 -9.97
N ASP A 219 -17.29 -9.11 -8.64
CA ASP A 219 -17.00 -10.22 -7.73
C ASP A 219 -17.27 -9.83 -6.27
N VAL A 220 -17.82 -10.80 -5.53
CA VAL A 220 -18.13 -10.70 -4.10
C VAL A 220 -16.85 -10.95 -3.31
N CYS A 221 -16.25 -9.92 -2.71
CA CYS A 221 -15.15 -10.12 -1.78
C CYS A 221 -15.67 -10.59 -0.40
N ILE A 222 -15.20 -11.75 0.05
CA ILE A 222 -15.23 -12.15 1.46
C ILE A 222 -14.03 -11.47 2.12
N GLN A 223 -14.26 -10.63 3.15
CA GLN A 223 -13.19 -10.16 4.01
C GLN A 223 -12.65 -11.34 4.81
N VAL A 224 -11.46 -11.82 4.44
CA VAL A 224 -10.77 -12.88 5.18
C VAL A 224 -9.55 -12.24 5.82
N THR A 225 -9.72 -11.67 7.01
CA THR A 225 -8.61 -11.17 7.86
C THR A 225 -7.75 -12.29 8.44
N SER A 226 -8.17 -13.56 8.28
CA SER A 226 -7.40 -14.71 8.72
C SER A 226 -7.68 -15.95 7.87
N VAL A 227 -6.63 -16.64 7.42
CA VAL A 227 -6.73 -17.93 6.71
C VAL A 227 -6.60 -19.06 7.74
N PRO A 228 -7.34 -20.17 7.63
CA PRO A 228 -7.11 -21.33 8.49
C PRO A 228 -5.63 -21.77 8.44
N ALA A 229 -5.00 -21.88 9.60
CA ALA A 229 -3.58 -22.20 9.72
C ALA A 229 -3.16 -23.52 9.02
N SER A 230 -4.10 -24.44 8.77
CA SER A 230 -3.87 -25.68 7.99
C SER A 230 -3.64 -25.43 6.49
N LEU A 231 -3.97 -24.25 5.99
CA LEU A 231 -3.92 -23.87 4.57
C LEU A 231 -2.76 -22.93 4.23
N VAL A 232 -1.88 -22.61 5.19
CA VAL A 232 -0.67 -21.79 4.95
C VAL A 232 0.49 -22.73 4.63
N PRO A 233 0.91 -22.88 3.35
CA PRO A 233 1.89 -23.88 2.93
C PRO A 233 3.35 -23.42 3.09
N TYR A 234 3.59 -22.25 3.70
CA TYR A 234 4.89 -21.61 3.84
C TYR A 234 5.19 -21.23 5.29
N SER A 235 6.48 -21.06 5.59
CA SER A 235 6.95 -20.59 6.90
C SER A 235 7.17 -19.07 6.91
N LEU A 236 6.96 -18.45 8.07
CA LEU A 236 7.35 -17.06 8.32
C LEU A 236 8.44 -17.01 9.40
N SER A 237 9.53 -16.31 9.08
CA SER A 237 10.49 -15.81 10.05
C SER A 237 10.28 -14.32 10.19
N PHE A 238 10.13 -13.82 11.42
CA PHE A 238 9.99 -12.40 11.68
C PHE A 238 10.91 -12.00 12.84
N SER A 239 11.65 -10.92 12.66
CA SER A 239 12.46 -10.31 13.72
C SER A 239 12.35 -8.80 13.68
N ALA A 240 12.31 -8.19 14.86
CA ALA A 240 12.31 -6.75 15.01
C ALA A 240 13.50 -6.30 15.86
N ARG A 241 14.13 -5.21 15.44
CA ARG A 241 15.12 -4.45 16.20
C ARG A 241 14.58 -3.05 16.39
N VAL A 242 14.55 -2.59 17.63
CA VAL A 242 14.06 -1.27 18.01
C VAL A 242 15.22 -0.47 18.57
N SER A 243 15.38 0.76 18.11
CA SER A 243 16.33 1.75 18.60
C SER A 243 15.59 3.07 18.81
N SER A 244 15.72 3.68 19.99
CA SER A 244 15.08 4.97 20.29
C SER A 244 15.97 5.81 21.20
N PRO A 245 15.87 7.15 21.18
CA PRO A 245 16.49 8.00 22.22
C PRO A 245 15.99 7.70 23.63
N ARG A 246 14.82 7.05 23.78
CA ARG A 246 14.18 6.72 25.05
C ARG A 246 14.22 5.20 25.31
N PRO A 247 14.24 4.76 26.59
CA PRO A 247 14.15 3.35 26.92
C PRO A 247 12.88 2.70 26.35
N VAL A 248 13.02 1.53 25.74
CA VAL A 248 11.90 0.68 25.32
C VAL A 248 11.24 0.11 26.58
N SER A 249 9.95 0.39 26.76
CA SER A 249 9.17 -0.04 27.92
C SER A 249 8.66 -1.47 27.75
N LYS A 250 8.02 -1.75 26.61
CA LYS A 250 7.51 -3.07 26.23
C LYS A 250 7.28 -3.13 24.72
N VAL A 251 7.23 -4.35 24.19
CA VAL A 251 6.78 -4.64 22.83
C VAL A 251 5.70 -5.71 22.92
N GLU A 252 4.53 -5.43 22.36
CA GLU A 252 3.37 -6.32 22.34
C GLU A 252 3.04 -6.72 20.91
N SER A 253 2.41 -7.89 20.74
CA SER A 253 1.94 -8.35 19.44
C SER A 253 0.68 -9.17 19.59
N ASN A 254 -0.12 -9.18 18.53
CA ASN A 254 -1.23 -10.11 18.37
C ASN A 254 -0.77 -11.56 18.06
N CYS A 255 0.53 -11.74 17.76
CA CYS A 255 1.17 -13.02 17.51
C CYS A 255 2.16 -13.38 18.64
N PRO A 256 2.41 -14.68 18.91
CA PRO A 256 3.35 -15.08 19.94
C PRO A 256 4.78 -14.64 19.63
N LEU A 257 5.39 -13.91 20.57
CA LEU A 257 6.79 -13.46 20.49
C LEU A 257 7.67 -14.22 21.49
N ASP A 258 8.95 -14.35 21.17
CA ASP A 258 9.98 -14.66 22.14
C ASP A 258 10.13 -13.51 23.16
N ALA A 259 10.81 -13.78 24.28
CA ALA A 259 11.07 -12.76 25.28
C ALA A 259 11.85 -11.57 24.68
N LEU A 260 11.41 -10.34 24.99
CA LEU A 260 12.09 -9.11 24.60
C LEU A 260 13.51 -9.08 25.17
N GLN A 261 14.51 -8.86 24.30
CA GLN A 261 15.91 -8.80 24.68
C GLN A 261 16.45 -7.39 24.52
N TYR A 262 16.92 -6.79 25.61
CA TYR A 262 17.62 -5.51 25.57
C TYR A 262 19.07 -5.69 25.12
N LEU A 263 19.51 -4.85 24.19
CA LEU A 263 20.85 -4.92 23.60
C LEU A 263 21.87 -4.04 24.33
N ASN A 264 21.39 -3.15 25.20
CA ASN A 264 22.21 -2.26 26.02
C ASN A 264 21.62 -2.02 27.41
N THR A 265 22.43 -1.45 28.30
CA THR A 265 22.07 -1.17 29.71
C THR A 265 20.98 -0.11 29.86
N GLU A 266 20.94 0.85 28.93
CA GLU A 266 19.97 1.96 28.94
C GLU A 266 18.60 1.54 28.39
N GLN A 267 18.47 0.31 27.89
CA GLN A 267 17.24 -0.22 27.26
C GLN A 267 16.77 0.58 26.04
N THR A 268 17.63 1.40 25.45
CA THR A 268 17.33 2.19 24.25
C THR A 268 17.41 1.37 22.96
N GLN A 269 17.98 0.17 23.04
CA GLN A 269 18.00 -0.81 21.96
C GLN A 269 17.43 -2.13 22.44
N ALA A 270 16.50 -2.70 21.67
CA ALA A 270 15.88 -3.97 21.97
C ALA A 270 15.69 -4.81 20.70
N THR A 271 15.56 -6.12 20.86
CA THR A 271 15.17 -7.03 19.79
C THR A 271 14.13 -8.02 20.27
N VAL A 272 13.22 -8.38 19.37
CA VAL A 272 12.23 -9.42 19.59
C VAL A 272 12.08 -10.25 18.32
N LYS A 273 11.78 -11.54 18.50
CA LYS A 273 11.57 -12.48 17.41
C LYS A 273 10.21 -13.12 17.55
N MET A 274 9.63 -13.51 16.43
CA MET A 274 8.44 -14.34 16.43
C MET A 274 8.76 -15.71 17.01
N ALA A 275 7.86 -16.24 17.84
CA ALA A 275 8.03 -17.58 18.39
C ALA A 275 8.04 -18.64 17.29
N ALA A 276 8.83 -19.69 17.47
CA ALA A 276 8.97 -20.77 16.49
C ALA A 276 7.62 -21.45 16.19
N GLY A 277 7.40 -21.80 14.91
CA GLY A 277 6.18 -22.50 14.47
C GLY A 277 4.96 -21.60 14.29
N HIS A 278 5.11 -20.27 14.40
CA HIS A 278 4.07 -19.34 14.01
C HIS A 278 3.70 -19.52 12.52
N LYS A 279 2.41 -19.54 12.25
CA LYS A 279 1.85 -19.60 10.90
C LYS A 279 1.35 -18.22 10.55
N PHE A 280 1.70 -17.73 9.38
CA PHE A 280 1.29 -16.41 8.90
C PHE A 280 -0.16 -16.47 8.40
N ASP A 281 -1.06 -16.65 9.37
CA ASP A 281 -2.48 -16.94 9.18
C ASP A 281 -3.36 -15.70 9.41
N ARG A 282 -2.75 -14.59 9.86
CA ARG A 282 -3.34 -13.28 10.16
C ARG A 282 -2.24 -12.22 10.12
N ASP A 283 -2.64 -10.96 10.01
CA ASP A 283 -1.72 -9.82 10.05
C ASP A 283 -0.89 -9.84 11.34
N VAL A 284 0.42 -9.61 11.21
CA VAL A 284 1.33 -9.47 12.35
C VAL A 284 1.33 -8.01 12.77
N GLU A 285 0.79 -7.73 13.94
CA GLU A 285 0.77 -6.40 14.54
C GLU A 285 1.81 -6.33 15.66
N LEU A 286 2.57 -5.23 15.69
CA LEU A 286 3.48 -4.90 16.78
C LEU A 286 3.11 -3.55 17.36
N LEU A 287 3.05 -3.48 18.68
CA LEU A 287 2.90 -2.25 19.46
C LEU A 287 4.17 -2.02 20.27
N ILE A 288 4.86 -0.94 19.99
CA ILE A 288 6.14 -0.58 20.63
C ILE A 288 5.88 0.60 21.56
N TYR A 289 6.26 0.47 22.83
CA TYR A 289 6.05 1.51 23.83
C TYR A 289 7.40 2.01 24.34
N TYR A 290 7.56 3.33 24.40
CA TYR A 290 8.72 3.97 25.00
C TYR A 290 8.38 4.52 26.40
N LYS A 291 9.38 4.59 27.28
CA LYS A 291 9.25 5.39 28.50
C LYS A 291 9.25 6.87 28.13
N ASP A 292 8.58 7.69 28.95
CA ASP A 292 8.55 9.15 28.78
C ASP A 292 8.09 9.60 27.38
N ALA A 293 7.06 8.95 26.82
CA ALA A 293 6.59 9.13 25.44
C ALA A 293 6.28 10.60 25.09
N HIS A 294 5.90 11.41 26.08
CA HIS A 294 5.57 12.81 25.90
C HIS A 294 6.75 13.78 25.88
N GLN A 295 7.96 13.31 26.20
CA GLN A 295 9.14 14.16 26.13
C GLN A 295 9.53 14.41 24.67
N PRO A 296 9.72 15.68 24.26
CA PRO A 296 10.24 16.02 22.95
C PRO A 296 11.57 15.31 22.66
N THR A 297 11.69 14.71 21.48
CA THR A 297 12.94 14.09 21.04
C THR A 297 13.39 14.61 19.70
N ALA A 298 14.70 14.58 19.50
CA ALA A 298 15.35 14.88 18.24
C ALA A 298 16.28 13.72 17.88
N VAL A 299 16.15 13.18 16.67
CA VAL A 299 17.09 12.22 16.08
C VAL A 299 17.83 12.92 14.96
N VAL A 300 19.16 12.78 14.92
CA VAL A 300 20.00 13.37 13.88
C VAL A 300 20.59 12.24 13.05
N GLU A 301 20.27 12.20 11.76
CA GLU A 301 20.92 11.34 10.78
C GLU A 301 22.03 12.15 10.10
N ALA A 302 23.26 11.64 10.12
CA ALA A 302 24.37 12.28 9.43
C ALA A 302 24.24 12.08 7.91
N GLY A 303 24.61 13.11 7.14
CA GLY A 303 24.73 12.99 5.69
C GLY A 303 25.75 11.92 5.31
N GLN A 304 25.54 11.29 4.15
CA GLN A 304 26.45 10.30 3.59
C GLN A 304 27.79 10.95 3.24
N ALA A 305 28.89 10.39 3.76
CA ALA A 305 30.23 10.91 3.55
C ALA A 305 30.66 10.94 2.06
N SER A 306 30.08 10.08 1.23
CA SER A 306 30.31 10.02 -0.22
C SER A 306 29.47 11.02 -1.02
N ALA A 307 28.44 11.62 -0.42
CA ALA A 307 27.55 12.55 -1.11
C ALA A 307 28.14 13.97 -1.15
N LYS A 308 27.69 14.75 -2.14
CA LYS A 308 28.14 16.13 -2.30
C LYS A 308 27.60 16.99 -1.14
N PRO A 309 28.41 17.82 -0.47
CA PRO A 309 27.92 18.78 0.52
C PRO A 309 26.89 19.75 -0.08
N GLY A 310 25.83 20.08 0.66
CA GLY A 310 24.71 20.89 0.17
C GLY A 310 23.71 20.13 -0.70
N SER A 311 23.77 18.79 -0.72
CA SER A 311 22.77 17.93 -1.35
C SER A 311 21.95 17.21 -0.28
N LEU A 312 20.74 16.78 -0.63
CA LEU A 312 19.86 16.04 0.28
C LEU A 312 20.56 14.87 1.00
N MET A 313 21.43 14.14 0.29
CA MET A 313 22.15 13.00 0.84
C MET A 313 23.42 13.39 1.61
N GLY A 314 23.96 14.59 1.41
CA GLY A 314 25.20 15.06 2.05
C GLY A 314 24.97 15.91 3.30
N ASP A 315 23.80 16.51 3.43
CA ASP A 315 23.44 17.35 4.56
C ASP A 315 22.83 16.50 5.70
N PRO A 316 23.12 16.83 6.97
CA PRO A 316 22.49 16.15 8.09
C PRO A 316 21.00 16.49 8.16
N VAL A 317 20.19 15.50 8.53
CA VAL A 317 18.74 15.67 8.69
C VAL A 317 18.37 15.45 10.16
N VAL A 318 17.43 16.25 10.65
CA VAL A 318 16.92 16.15 12.02
C VAL A 318 15.43 15.81 11.98
N MET A 319 15.05 14.72 12.63
CA MET A 319 13.65 14.38 12.91
C MET A 319 13.30 14.87 14.31
N LEU A 320 12.28 15.72 14.41
CA LEU A 320 11.74 16.22 15.67
C LEU A 320 10.41 15.53 15.96
N SER A 321 10.35 14.78 17.06
CA SER A 321 9.14 14.10 17.51
C SER A 321 8.57 14.86 18.70
N LEU A 322 7.39 15.45 18.52
CA LEU A 322 6.69 16.26 19.52
C LEU A 322 5.36 15.61 19.86
N TYR A 323 5.24 15.02 21.05
CA TYR A 323 4.02 14.35 21.49
C TYR A 323 3.54 14.86 22.86
N PRO A 324 3.15 16.15 22.96
CA PRO A 324 2.86 16.77 24.26
C PRO A 324 1.63 16.17 24.94
N GLU A 325 1.74 15.94 26.25
CA GLU A 325 0.59 15.67 27.10
C GLU A 325 -0.04 17.00 27.52
N PHE A 326 -1.35 17.14 27.31
CA PHE A 326 -2.10 18.32 27.74
C PHE A 326 -2.85 18.03 29.04
N PRO A 327 -2.88 18.97 29.99
CA PRO A 327 -3.66 18.82 31.22
C PRO A 327 -5.13 18.49 30.91
N GLN A 328 -5.72 17.59 31.69
CA GLN A 328 -7.10 17.13 31.53
C GLN A 328 -8.13 18.29 31.49
N ALA A 329 -7.84 19.40 32.20
CA ALA A 329 -8.66 20.61 32.17
C ALA A 329 -8.70 21.28 30.79
N VAL A 330 -7.61 21.24 30.04
CA VAL A 330 -7.54 21.74 28.66
C VAL A 330 -8.29 20.77 27.74
N MET A 331 -7.97 19.47 27.82
CA MET A 331 -8.58 18.44 26.98
C MET A 331 -10.11 18.33 27.13
N SER A 332 -10.63 18.47 28.36
CA SER A 332 -12.08 18.44 28.63
C SER A 332 -12.85 19.62 28.04
N SER A 333 -12.21 20.79 27.89
CA SER A 333 -12.84 21.95 27.24
C SER A 333 -12.95 21.80 25.73
N VAL A 334 -12.00 21.11 25.08
CA VAL A 334 -11.99 20.87 23.63
C VAL A 334 -12.83 19.63 23.25
N ALA A 335 -12.81 18.58 24.07
CA ALA A 335 -13.57 17.35 23.83
C ALA A 335 -15.10 17.52 23.97
N SER A 336 -15.55 18.53 24.71
CA SER A 336 -16.97 18.86 24.90
C SER A 336 -17.56 19.74 23.79
N CYS A 337 -16.75 20.20 22.83
CA CYS A 337 -17.17 21.16 21.79
C CYS A 337 -16.97 20.65 20.35
N GLY A 338 -16.85 19.34 20.15
CA GLY A 338 -16.75 18.77 18.80
C GLY A 338 -18.08 18.77 18.04
N GLU A 339 -18.03 18.95 16.72
CA GLU A 339 -19.13 18.65 15.81
C GLU A 339 -18.79 17.42 14.96
N PHE A 340 -19.67 16.42 14.97
CA PHE A 340 -19.49 15.17 14.24
C PHE A 340 -20.49 15.07 13.09
N VAL A 341 -20.01 15.06 11.85
CA VAL A 341 -20.85 14.89 10.66
C VAL A 341 -20.66 13.49 10.10
N PHE A 342 -21.69 12.65 10.20
CA PHE A 342 -21.67 11.30 9.64
C PHE A 342 -22.22 11.32 8.21
N LEU A 343 -21.39 10.95 7.24
CA LEU A 343 -21.78 10.77 5.84
C LEU A 343 -22.05 9.29 5.57
N LEU A 344 -23.30 8.93 5.25
CA LEU A 344 -23.73 7.55 5.10
C LEU A 344 -24.23 7.24 3.68
N ASP A 345 -23.52 6.37 2.97
CA ASP A 345 -23.97 5.89 1.66
C ASP A 345 -25.18 4.94 1.80
N ARG A 346 -26.20 5.18 0.98
CA ARG A 346 -27.43 4.38 0.79
C ARG A 346 -27.61 3.98 -0.68
N SER A 347 -26.56 4.07 -1.49
CA SER A 347 -26.55 3.60 -2.88
C SER A 347 -26.94 2.12 -2.97
N GLY A 348 -27.38 1.69 -4.15
CA GLY A 348 -27.75 0.29 -4.39
C GLY A 348 -26.61 -0.72 -4.15
N SER A 349 -25.37 -0.26 -4.00
CA SER A 349 -24.21 -1.09 -3.64
C SER A 349 -24.14 -1.47 -2.15
N MET A 350 -24.89 -0.76 -1.31
CA MET A 350 -24.95 -0.96 0.14
C MET A 350 -26.01 -1.98 0.55
N ASP A 351 -26.79 -2.52 -0.39
CA ASP A 351 -27.88 -3.45 -0.08
C ASP A 351 -27.41 -4.72 0.67
N GLY A 352 -28.33 -5.33 1.42
CA GLY A 352 -28.08 -6.56 2.17
C GLY A 352 -27.32 -6.34 3.49
N SER A 353 -26.18 -7.02 3.66
CA SER A 353 -25.42 -7.01 4.92
C SER A 353 -24.68 -5.69 5.15
N ARG A 354 -24.24 -5.00 4.09
CA ARG A 354 -23.43 -3.78 4.19
C ARG A 354 -24.18 -2.64 4.87
N ILE A 355 -25.42 -2.35 4.46
CA ILE A 355 -26.24 -1.32 5.10
C ILE A 355 -26.63 -1.69 6.54
N LYS A 356 -26.79 -2.99 6.84
CA LYS A 356 -27.04 -3.45 8.22
C LYS A 356 -25.83 -3.17 9.12
N SER A 357 -24.64 -3.56 8.67
CA SER A 357 -23.38 -3.27 9.37
C SER A 357 -23.16 -1.77 9.52
N ALA A 358 -23.36 -0.98 8.45
CA ALA A 358 -23.22 0.48 8.51
C ALA A 358 -24.18 1.11 9.54
N ARG A 359 -25.43 0.62 9.62
CA ARG A 359 -26.40 1.05 10.63
C ARG A 359 -25.96 0.70 12.05
N GLU A 360 -25.47 -0.52 12.26
CA GLU A 360 -25.00 -0.99 13.57
C GLU A 360 -23.76 -0.21 14.03
N THR A 361 -22.81 0.04 13.13
CA THR A 361 -21.63 0.88 13.38
C THR A 361 -22.04 2.31 13.70
N LEU A 362 -22.95 2.92 12.92
CA LEU A 362 -23.43 4.27 13.21
C LEU A 362 -24.08 4.36 14.59
N LEU A 363 -24.91 3.37 14.97
CA LEU A 363 -25.50 3.30 16.30
C LEU A 363 -24.45 3.20 17.41
N LEU A 364 -23.35 2.45 17.18
CA LEU A 364 -22.25 2.36 18.13
C LEU A 364 -21.52 3.71 18.26
N LEU A 365 -21.23 4.37 17.14
CA LEU A 365 -20.56 5.68 17.13
C LEU A 365 -21.39 6.73 17.85
N LEU A 366 -22.70 6.81 17.57
CA LEU A 366 -23.61 7.74 18.24
C LEU A 366 -23.68 7.52 19.75
N LYS A 367 -23.60 6.28 20.23
CA LYS A 367 -23.57 5.96 21.66
C LYS A 367 -22.25 6.31 22.33
N SER A 368 -21.17 6.41 21.56
CA SER A 368 -19.83 6.73 22.03
C SER A 368 -19.50 8.23 21.95
N LEU A 369 -20.41 9.04 21.41
CA LEU A 369 -20.22 10.48 21.29
C LEU A 369 -20.08 11.15 22.67
N PRO A 370 -19.12 12.09 22.85
CA PRO A 370 -18.98 12.84 24.08
C PRO A 370 -20.25 13.64 24.43
N MET A 371 -20.56 13.74 25.72
CA MET A 371 -21.66 14.59 26.17
C MET A 371 -21.37 16.06 25.83
N GLY A 372 -22.34 16.75 25.21
CA GLY A 372 -22.23 18.16 24.82
C GLY A 372 -21.74 18.41 23.39
N CYS A 373 -21.33 17.37 22.66
CA CYS A 373 -20.98 17.52 21.25
C CYS A 373 -22.21 17.70 20.34
N TYR A 374 -22.03 18.37 19.21
CA TYR A 374 -23.01 18.43 18.13
C TYR A 374 -22.79 17.28 17.18
N PHE A 375 -23.86 16.80 16.53
CA PHE A 375 -23.71 15.87 15.43
C PHE A 375 -24.81 16.06 14.38
N ASN A 376 -24.51 15.65 13.15
CA ASN A 376 -25.49 15.53 12.09
C ASN A 376 -25.21 14.28 11.26
N ILE A 377 -26.25 13.75 10.62
CA ILE A 377 -26.14 12.58 9.75
C ILE A 377 -26.67 12.97 8.39
N TYR A 378 -25.81 12.90 7.39
CA TYR A 378 -26.13 13.08 5.98
C TYR A 378 -26.12 11.72 5.32
N SER A 379 -27.28 11.26 4.89
CA SER A 379 -27.39 10.04 4.11
C SER A 379 -27.50 10.38 2.62
N PHE A 380 -26.75 9.69 1.76
CA PHE A 380 -26.69 10.00 0.33
C PHE A 380 -26.82 8.75 -0.54
N GLY A 381 -27.31 8.93 -1.75
CA GLY A 381 -27.46 7.92 -2.80
C GLY A 381 -27.71 8.66 -4.12
N SER A 382 -28.83 8.38 -4.80
CA SER A 382 -29.29 9.23 -5.91
C SER A 382 -29.78 10.62 -5.44
N CYS A 383 -30.11 10.74 -4.17
CA CYS A 383 -30.51 11.96 -3.46
C CYS A 383 -29.84 11.98 -2.08
N HIS A 384 -29.86 13.13 -1.40
CA HIS A 384 -29.32 13.25 -0.05
C HIS A 384 -30.39 13.73 0.94
N GLU A 385 -30.27 13.28 2.19
CA GLU A 385 -31.14 13.63 3.31
C GLU A 385 -30.26 13.91 4.53
N HIS A 386 -30.64 14.89 5.36
CA HIS A 386 -29.97 15.18 6.63
C HIS A 386 -30.98 15.12 7.80
N ILE A 387 -30.48 14.84 9.00
CA ILE A 387 -31.34 14.71 10.19
C ILE A 387 -31.61 16.08 10.84
N PHE A 388 -30.59 16.92 10.94
CA PHE A 388 -30.70 18.25 11.54
C PHE A 388 -30.41 19.34 10.49
N PRO A 389 -31.15 20.47 10.52
CA PRO A 389 -31.06 21.54 9.53
C PRO A 389 -29.74 22.32 9.57
#